data_AF-A0A059F2B5-F1
#
_entry.id   AF-A0A059F2B5-F1
#
_cell.length_a   1.000
_cell.length_b   1.000
_cell.length_c   1.000
_cell.angle_alpha   90.00
_cell.angle_beta   90.00
_cell.angle_gamma   90.00
#
_symmetry.space_group_name_H-M   'P 1'
#
loop_
_entity.id
_entity.type
_entity.pdbx_description
1 polymer ?
#
loop_
_entity_poly.entity_id
_entity_poly.type
_entity_poly.pdbx_seq_one_letter_code
_entity_poly.pdbx_strand_id
1 'polypeptide(L)'
;MLFFYILVAYFIYFLIKNSAPMDFIDEIEFYGFVPMAYVNNLIKKITEKTEQMVEKEDPIFKKQMMTALAKNFQIFEVYVLKSVFKFPEYFSFERKMTDFTCDSEIDSLLDELERILEEEEFLKNEINNKERELEVKALESKEYDVLLSCEENFNRVVKRIKEIENTCLETENSYKKLNRQGNAIIKRNQLTEYKELKDAMWEKEKSLLFENLPLSQIIFYNKNI
;
A
#
# COMPACT_ATOMS: atom_id res chain seq x y z
N MET A 1 43.12 49.76 57.87
CA MET A 1 43.71 48.53 57.29
C MET A 1 43.14 47.28 57.95
N LEU A 2 43.37 47.02 59.25
CA LEU A 2 42.93 45.79 59.93
C LEU A 2 41.40 45.51 59.83
N PHE A 3 40.59 46.55 59.96
CA PHE A 3 39.12 46.44 59.91
C PHE A 3 38.58 46.00 58.54
N PHE A 4 39.28 46.38 57.46
CA PHE A 4 38.90 46.01 56.09
C PHE A 4 39.18 44.52 55.84
N TYR A 5 40.30 44.00 56.34
CA TYR A 5 40.61 42.57 56.25
C TYR A 5 39.66 41.70 57.05
N ILE A 6 39.22 42.15 58.23
CA ILE A 6 38.21 41.43 59.03
C ILE A 6 36.88 41.40 58.28
N LEU A 7 36.46 42.51 57.67
CA LEU A 7 35.19 42.59 56.96
C LEU A 7 35.21 41.76 55.67
N VAL A 8 36.33 41.75 54.94
CA VAL A 8 36.55 40.88 53.78
C VAL A 8 36.62 39.40 54.18
N ALA A 9 37.29 39.06 55.28
CA ALA A 9 37.32 37.69 55.79
C ALA A 9 35.93 37.22 56.25
N TYR A 10 35.14 38.09 56.89
CA TYR A 10 33.76 37.78 57.27
C TYR A 10 32.85 37.62 56.05
N PHE A 11 33.05 38.43 55.01
CA PHE A 11 32.30 38.34 53.76
C PHE A 11 32.66 37.08 52.97
N ILE A 12 33.95 36.71 52.92
CA ILE A 12 34.41 35.46 52.33
C ILE A 12 33.90 34.26 53.13
N TYR A 13 33.94 34.31 54.47
CA TYR A 13 33.38 33.27 55.33
C TYR A 13 31.86 33.14 55.15
N PHE A 14 31.14 34.25 55.05
CA PHE A 14 29.70 34.28 54.77
C PHE A 14 29.37 33.71 53.37
N LEU A 15 30.16 34.06 52.36
CA LEU A 15 30.04 33.50 51.02
C LEU A 15 30.33 32.00 51.01
N ILE A 16 31.37 31.53 51.70
CA ILE A 16 31.73 30.11 51.78
C ILE A 16 30.68 29.32 52.58
N LYS A 17 30.14 29.89 53.65
CA LYS A 17 29.09 29.26 54.47
C LYS A 17 27.76 29.18 53.73
N ASN A 18 27.43 30.18 52.90
CA ASN A 18 26.24 30.16 52.03
C ASN A 18 26.47 29.47 50.69
N SER A 19 27.71 29.20 50.31
CA SER A 19 28.09 28.35 49.19
C SER A 19 28.44 26.93 49.64
N ALA A 20 28.20 26.59 50.91
CA ALA A 20 28.27 25.22 51.34
C ALA A 20 27.33 24.41 50.44
N PRO A 21 27.76 23.25 49.91
CA PRO A 21 26.85 22.39 49.17
C PRO A 21 25.63 22.18 50.05
N MET A 22 24.44 22.43 49.49
CA MET A 22 23.18 22.17 50.18
C MET A 22 23.29 20.81 50.84
N ASP A 23 23.26 20.81 52.17
CA ASP A 23 23.36 19.58 52.92
C ASP A 23 22.03 18.86 52.75
N PHE A 24 22.02 17.80 51.96
CA PHE A 24 20.81 17.05 51.58
C PHE A 24 20.74 15.72 52.35
N ILE A 25 21.42 15.55 53.48
CA ILE A 25 21.53 14.24 54.14
C ILE A 25 20.15 13.63 54.44
N ASP A 26 19.25 14.37 55.08
CA ASP A 26 17.90 13.89 55.42
C ASP A 26 17.06 13.68 54.16
N GLU A 27 17.19 14.57 53.18
CA GLU A 27 16.52 14.47 51.90
C GLU A 27 16.98 13.25 51.10
N ILE A 28 18.28 12.94 51.11
CA ILE A 28 18.86 11.76 50.43
C ILE A 28 18.32 10.49 51.08
N GLU A 29 18.24 10.44 52.41
CA GLU A 29 17.67 9.30 53.12
C GLU A 29 16.17 9.14 52.81
N PHE A 30 15.41 10.24 52.77
CA PHE A 30 13.97 10.22 52.46
C PHE A 30 13.67 9.84 51.01
N TYR A 31 14.36 10.45 50.04
CA TYR A 31 14.09 10.24 48.61
C TYR A 31 14.78 8.99 48.05
N GLY A 32 15.81 8.46 48.72
CA GLY A 32 16.60 7.32 48.24
C GLY A 32 17.50 7.66 47.04
N PHE A 33 17.65 8.93 46.69
CA PHE A 33 18.54 9.40 45.63
C PHE A 33 19.11 10.78 45.95
N VAL A 34 20.21 11.16 45.29
CA VAL A 34 20.83 12.48 45.46
C VAL A 34 20.08 13.52 44.61
N PRO A 35 19.37 14.49 45.21
CA PRO A 35 18.51 15.42 44.45
C PRO A 35 19.26 16.20 43.36
N MET A 36 20.49 16.62 43.65
CA MET A 36 21.35 17.31 42.68
C MET A 36 21.70 16.42 41.48
N ALA A 37 21.98 15.13 41.71
CA ALA A 37 22.28 14.20 40.63
C ALA A 37 21.04 13.92 39.76
N TYR A 38 19.87 13.81 40.38
CA TYR A 38 18.60 13.63 39.68
C TYR A 38 18.28 14.83 38.77
N VAL A 39 18.37 16.05 39.31
CA VAL A 39 18.10 17.28 38.55
C VAL A 39 19.07 17.45 37.38
N ASN A 40 20.37 17.19 37.60
CA ASN A 40 21.36 17.25 36.53
C ASN A 40 21.10 16.22 35.43
N ASN A 41 20.72 15.00 35.78
CA ASN A 41 20.35 13.97 34.81
C ASN A 41 19.10 14.35 34.01
N LEU A 42 18.10 14.95 34.67
CA LEU A 42 16.89 15.43 34.00
C LEU A 42 17.22 16.55 33.00
N ILE A 43 17.98 17.56 33.43
CA ILE A 43 18.43 18.68 32.59
C ILE A 43 19.21 18.15 31.38
N LYS A 44 20.13 17.21 31.60
CA LYS A 44 20.91 16.58 30.52
C LYS A 44 20.01 15.89 29.49
N LYS A 45 19.10 15.02 29.94
CA LYS A 45 18.18 14.29 29.04
C LYS A 45 17.29 15.22 28.22
N ILE A 46 16.77 16.29 28.83
CA ILE A 46 15.94 17.26 28.11
C ILE A 46 16.78 18.07 27.12
N THR A 47 18.00 18.45 27.49
CA THR A 47 18.93 19.17 26.62
C THR A 47 19.27 18.32 25.39
N GLU A 48 19.65 17.06 25.58
CA GLU A 48 19.96 16.11 24.49
C GLU A 48 18.77 15.92 23.54
N LYS A 49 17.56 15.74 24.08
CA LYS A 49 16.34 15.59 23.27
C LYS A 49 15.99 16.87 22.51
N THR A 50 16.21 18.03 23.13
CA THR A 50 15.98 19.32 22.48
C THR A 50 16.99 19.56 21.35
N GLU A 51 18.27 19.22 21.56
CA GLU A 51 19.31 19.32 20.52
C GLU A 51 18.99 18.47 19.28
N GLN A 52 18.45 17.26 19.48
CA GLN A 52 18.00 16.39 18.39
C GLN A 52 16.83 17.00 17.61
N MET A 53 15.88 17.63 18.31
CA MET A 53 14.71 18.26 17.67
C MET A 53 15.08 19.47 16.81
N VAL A 54 16.06 20.27 17.23
CA VAL A 54 16.51 21.47 16.50
C VAL A 54 17.72 21.23 15.61
N GLU A 55 18.12 19.98 15.39
CA GLU A 55 19.33 19.64 14.63
C GLU A 55 19.29 20.15 13.18
N LYS A 56 18.10 20.16 12.57
CA LYS A 56 17.86 20.56 11.17
C LYS A 56 17.53 22.05 11.00
N GLU A 57 17.45 22.80 12.10
CA GLU A 57 17.10 24.23 12.08
C GLU A 57 18.33 25.11 11.81
N ASP A 58 18.09 26.40 11.53
CA ASP A 58 19.14 27.40 11.34
C ASP A 58 20.12 27.42 12.55
N PRO A 59 21.45 27.34 12.32
CA PRO A 59 22.46 27.45 13.38
C PRO A 59 22.27 28.63 14.33
N ILE A 60 21.76 29.76 13.85
CA ILE A 60 21.50 30.94 14.69
C ILE A 60 20.33 30.66 15.65
N PHE A 61 19.23 30.11 15.13
CA PHE A 61 18.06 29.72 15.92
C PHE A 61 18.41 28.63 16.94
N LYS A 62 19.14 27.60 16.53
CA LYS A 62 19.65 26.54 17.41
C LYS A 62 20.43 27.12 18.58
N LYS A 63 21.39 28.03 18.31
CA LYS A 63 22.19 28.67 19.35
C LYS A 63 21.35 29.51 20.31
N GLN A 64 20.39 30.29 19.80
CA GLN A 64 19.50 31.09 20.63
C GLN A 64 18.62 30.23 21.54
N MET A 65 18.03 29.17 20.99
CA MET A 65 17.19 28.23 21.72
C MET A 65 17.96 27.52 22.84
N MET A 66 19.14 26.96 22.53
CA MET A 66 19.96 26.27 23.54
C MET A 66 20.45 27.23 24.63
N THR A 67 20.76 28.48 24.28
CA THR A 67 21.16 29.50 25.26
C THR A 67 19.99 29.90 26.17
N ALA A 68 18.79 30.05 25.63
CA ALA A 68 17.59 30.33 26.42
C ALA A 68 17.24 29.16 27.35
N LEU A 69 17.34 27.94 26.84
CA LEU A 69 17.09 26.72 27.58
C LEU A 69 18.08 26.57 28.76
N ALA A 70 19.37 26.78 28.53
CA ALA A 70 20.40 26.71 29.58
C ALA A 70 20.13 27.71 30.72
N LYS A 71 19.73 28.95 30.39
CA LYS A 71 19.36 29.96 31.40
C LYS A 71 18.15 29.54 32.21
N ASN A 72 17.12 29.01 31.55
CA ASN A 72 15.93 28.54 32.23
C ASN A 72 16.22 27.33 33.12
N PHE A 73 17.13 26.44 32.70
CA PHE A 73 17.55 25.31 33.51
C PHE A 73 18.33 25.70 34.75
N GLN A 74 19.13 26.77 34.72
CA GLN A 74 19.75 27.30 35.94
C GLN A 74 18.71 27.79 36.95
N ILE A 75 17.68 28.50 36.49
CA ILE A 75 16.59 28.97 37.35
C ILE A 75 15.80 27.77 37.90
N PHE A 76 15.49 26.80 37.04
CA PHE A 76 14.79 25.57 37.39
C PHE A 76 15.56 24.76 38.43
N GLU A 77 16.86 24.53 38.22
CA GLU A 77 17.73 23.80 39.14
C GLU A 77 17.70 24.43 40.53
N VAL A 78 17.90 25.75 40.61
CA VAL A 78 17.87 26.48 41.88
C VAL A 78 16.50 26.39 42.54
N TYR A 79 15.41 26.54 41.78
CA TYR A 79 14.05 26.47 42.30
C TYR A 79 13.74 25.09 42.85
N VAL A 80 14.02 24.04 42.09
CA VAL A 80 13.71 22.65 42.45
C VAL A 80 14.56 22.21 43.64
N LEU A 81 15.86 22.51 43.64
CA LEU A 81 16.72 22.17 44.76
C LEU A 81 16.36 22.94 46.05
N LYS A 82 15.88 24.19 45.96
CA LYS A 82 15.52 25.00 47.14
C LYS A 82 14.10 24.81 47.65
N SER A 83 13.16 24.53 46.75
CA SER A 83 11.73 24.66 47.06
C SER A 83 10.96 23.34 46.94
N VAL A 84 11.51 22.38 46.20
CA VAL A 84 10.86 21.08 45.98
C VAL A 84 11.57 20.00 46.78
N PHE A 85 12.88 19.89 46.63
CA PHE A 85 13.64 18.82 47.27
C PHE A 85 14.17 19.18 48.66
N LYS A 86 14.34 20.45 49.00
CA LYS A 86 14.86 20.83 50.32
C LYS A 86 13.74 20.83 51.36
N PHE A 87 14.00 20.19 52.50
CA PHE A 87 13.08 20.27 53.62
C PHE A 87 13.13 21.64 54.31
N PRO A 88 12.00 22.11 54.88
CA PRO A 88 12.01 23.28 55.76
C PRO A 88 13.00 23.10 56.91
N GLU A 89 13.68 24.17 57.36
CA GLU A 89 14.68 24.10 58.44
C GLU A 89 14.14 23.53 59.77
N TYR A 90 12.83 23.55 59.95
CA TYR A 90 12.13 23.03 61.14
C TYR A 90 11.68 21.57 60.99
N PHE A 91 11.83 21.01 59.79
CA PHE A 91 11.47 19.62 59.51
C PHE A 91 12.67 18.75 59.87
N SER A 92 12.51 17.93 60.91
CA SER A 92 13.42 16.83 61.19
C SER A 92 12.74 15.55 60.70
N PHE A 93 13.45 14.80 59.87
CA PHE A 93 13.00 13.48 59.46
C PHE A 93 13.15 12.53 60.65
N GLU A 94 12.11 12.44 61.49
CA GLU A 94 12.03 11.40 62.50
C GLU A 94 11.55 10.11 61.83
N ARG A 95 12.43 9.11 61.69
CA ARG A 95 12.04 7.74 61.39
C ARG A 95 11.04 7.26 62.43
N LYS A 96 9.75 7.31 62.12
CA LYS A 96 8.77 6.58 62.92
C LYS A 96 8.98 5.10 62.63
N MET A 97 9.20 4.32 63.68
CA MET A 97 9.15 2.84 63.64
C MET A 97 7.78 2.30 63.15
N THR A 98 6.81 3.19 62.88
CA THR A 98 5.49 2.92 62.31
C THR A 98 5.36 3.37 60.86
N ASP A 99 6.42 3.82 60.20
CA ASP A 99 6.44 3.75 58.74
C ASP A 99 6.37 2.26 58.44
N PHE A 100 5.13 1.81 58.20
CA PHE A 100 4.88 0.52 57.59
C PHE A 100 5.81 0.51 56.38
N THR A 101 6.90 -0.23 56.48
CA THR A 101 7.55 -0.70 55.29
C THR A 101 6.43 -1.44 54.56
N CYS A 102 6.03 -0.89 53.41
CA CYS A 102 5.08 -1.55 52.52
C CYS A 102 5.84 -2.70 51.85
N ASP A 103 6.38 -3.61 52.67
CA ASP A 103 7.29 -4.69 52.28
C ASP A 103 6.53 -5.91 51.74
N SER A 104 5.22 -5.82 51.54
CA SER A 104 4.43 -6.99 51.13
C SER A 104 3.75 -6.89 49.77
N GLU A 105 3.86 -5.80 49.02
CA GLU A 105 3.16 -5.68 47.73
C GLU A 105 3.98 -5.07 46.58
N ILE A 106 5.12 -4.43 46.84
CA ILE A 106 5.90 -3.78 45.76
C ILE A 106 6.52 -4.83 44.82
N ASP A 107 7.13 -5.89 45.36
CA ASP A 107 7.73 -6.93 44.52
C ASP A 107 6.67 -7.67 43.71
N SER A 108 5.50 -7.97 44.30
CA SER A 108 4.39 -8.58 43.54
C SER A 108 3.81 -7.66 42.47
N LEU A 109 3.78 -6.34 42.71
CA LEU A 109 3.34 -5.35 41.72
C LEU A 109 4.37 -5.18 40.60
N LEU A 110 5.66 -5.29 40.91
CA LEU A 110 6.74 -5.29 39.93
C LEU A 110 6.72 -6.55 39.06
N ASP A 111 6.52 -7.72 39.66
CA ASP A 111 6.34 -8.99 38.95
C ASP A 111 5.08 -8.97 38.05
N GLU A 112 3.97 -8.40 38.55
CA GLU A 112 2.76 -8.22 37.76
C GLU A 112 2.97 -7.24 36.60
N LEU A 113 3.67 -6.13 36.84
CA LEU A 113 4.02 -5.16 35.81
C LEU A 113 4.93 -5.77 34.73
N GLU A 114 5.95 -6.55 35.13
CA GLU A 114 6.83 -7.25 34.19
C GLU A 114 6.03 -8.23 33.33
N ARG A 115 5.13 -9.02 33.95
CA ARG A 115 4.25 -9.94 33.20
C ARG A 115 3.34 -9.20 32.22
N ILE A 116 2.77 -8.06 32.61
CA ILE A 116 1.93 -7.25 31.72
C ILE A 116 2.73 -6.70 30.55
N LEU A 117 3.98 -6.25 30.78
CA LEU A 117 4.85 -5.75 29.72
C LEU A 117 5.26 -6.86 28.74
N GLU A 118 5.58 -8.05 29.25
CA GLU A 118 5.85 -9.22 28.42
C GLU A 118 4.64 -9.63 27.58
N GLU A 119 3.44 -9.61 28.17
CA GLU A 119 2.19 -9.90 27.49
C GLU A 119 1.86 -8.83 26.43
N GLU A 120 2.10 -7.55 26.72
CA GLU A 120 1.95 -6.45 25.76
C GLU A 120 2.90 -6.64 24.56
N GLU A 121 4.17 -6.95 24.81
CA GLU A 121 5.15 -7.19 23.76
C GLU A 121 4.77 -8.41 22.92
N PHE A 122 4.33 -9.49 23.56
CA PHE A 122 3.83 -10.67 22.88
C PHE A 122 2.64 -10.35 21.97
N LEU A 123 1.61 -9.67 22.50
CA LEU A 123 0.42 -9.30 21.76
C LEU A 123 0.74 -8.36 20.60
N LYS A 124 1.67 -7.42 20.79
CA LYS A 124 2.13 -6.51 19.73
C LYS A 124 2.84 -7.28 18.61
N ASN A 125 3.63 -8.29 18.95
CA ASN A 125 4.27 -9.16 17.97
C ASN A 125 3.23 -10.03 17.23
N GLU A 126 2.22 -10.53 17.94
CA GLU A 126 1.12 -11.29 17.34
C GLU A 126 0.31 -10.43 16.35
N ILE A 127 -0.04 -9.19 16.72
CA ILE A 127 -0.71 -8.22 15.84
C ILE A 127 0.13 -8.00 14.58
N ASN A 128 1.42 -7.69 14.72
CA ASN A 128 2.31 -7.48 13.57
C ASN A 128 2.43 -8.72 12.65
N ASN A 129 2.34 -9.92 13.23
CA ASN A 129 2.34 -11.16 12.44
C ASN A 129 1.02 -11.33 11.69
N LYS A 130 -0.12 -11.07 12.35
CA LYS A 130 -1.44 -11.16 11.75
C LYS A 130 -1.68 -10.12 10.66
N GLU A 131 -1.17 -8.91 10.82
CA GLU A 131 -1.20 -7.88 9.77
C GLU A 131 -0.44 -8.33 8.52
N ARG A 132 0.75 -8.92 8.69
CA ARG A 132 1.52 -9.50 7.58
C ARG A 132 0.80 -10.67 6.91
N GLU A 133 0.21 -11.58 7.67
CA GLU A 133 -0.60 -12.67 7.12
C GLU A 133 -1.79 -12.14 6.30
N LEU A 134 -2.45 -11.10 6.78
CA LEU A 134 -3.58 -10.47 6.11
C LEU A 134 -3.16 -9.78 4.82
N GLU A 135 -2.01 -9.10 4.81
CA GLU A 135 -1.44 -8.50 3.61
C GLU A 135 -1.15 -9.55 2.53
N VAL A 136 -0.53 -10.67 2.90
CA VAL A 136 -0.28 -11.79 1.98
C VAL A 136 -1.60 -12.35 1.43
N LYS A 137 -2.60 -12.58 2.29
CA LYS A 137 -3.91 -13.08 1.85
C LYS A 137 -4.63 -12.10 0.92
N ALA A 138 -4.48 -10.80 1.15
CA ALA A 138 -5.04 -9.78 0.27
C ALA A 138 -4.37 -9.77 -1.11
N LEU A 139 -3.06 -10.03 -1.18
CA LEU A 139 -2.34 -10.20 -2.45
C LEU A 139 -2.78 -11.47 -3.18
N GLU A 140 -2.86 -12.61 -2.49
CA GLU A 140 -3.37 -13.86 -3.07
C GLU A 140 -4.78 -13.69 -3.64
N SER A 141 -5.67 -13.00 -2.93
CA SER A 141 -7.02 -12.70 -3.41
C SER A 141 -7.01 -11.92 -4.73
N LYS A 142 -6.14 -10.90 -4.85
CA LYS A 142 -6.01 -10.12 -6.08
C LYS A 142 -5.47 -10.97 -7.23
N GLU A 143 -4.54 -11.88 -6.96
CA GLU A 143 -4.03 -12.82 -7.97
C GLU A 143 -5.14 -13.76 -8.47
N TYR A 144 -5.98 -14.27 -7.57
CA TYR A 144 -7.14 -15.07 -7.95
C TYR A 144 -8.16 -14.30 -8.78
N ASP A 145 -8.43 -13.02 -8.47
CA ASP A 145 -9.31 -12.18 -9.29
C ASP A 145 -8.78 -12.00 -10.71
N VAL A 146 -7.46 -11.83 -10.86
CA VAL A 146 -6.81 -11.74 -12.17
C VAL A 146 -6.91 -13.06 -12.93
N LEU A 147 -6.67 -14.19 -12.26
CA LEU A 147 -6.81 -15.52 -12.86
C LEU A 147 -8.24 -15.79 -13.35
N LEU A 148 -9.24 -15.43 -12.55
CA LEU A 148 -10.64 -15.58 -12.93
C LEU A 148 -10.98 -14.73 -14.16
N SER A 149 -10.54 -13.48 -14.21
CA SER A 149 -10.71 -12.60 -15.38
C SER A 149 -10.03 -13.17 -16.63
N CYS A 150 -8.83 -13.73 -16.48
CA CYS A 150 -8.14 -14.42 -17.56
C CYS A 150 -8.92 -15.65 -18.07
N GLU A 151 -9.47 -16.46 -17.17
CA GLU A 151 -10.29 -17.63 -17.51
C GLU A 151 -11.56 -17.23 -18.28
N GLU A 152 -12.28 -16.22 -17.81
CA GLU A 152 -13.47 -15.70 -18.48
C GLU A 152 -13.17 -15.18 -19.90
N ASN A 153 -12.05 -14.47 -20.05
CA ASN A 153 -11.58 -13.99 -21.34
C ASN A 153 -11.19 -15.14 -22.28
N PHE A 154 -10.50 -16.15 -21.75
CA PHE A 154 -10.14 -17.34 -22.51
C PHE A 154 -11.39 -18.08 -23.00
N ASN A 155 -12.36 -18.32 -22.11
CA ASN A 155 -13.64 -18.94 -22.46
C ASN A 155 -14.40 -18.17 -23.54
N ARG A 156 -14.38 -16.83 -23.47
CA ARG A 156 -14.97 -15.96 -24.51
C ARG A 156 -14.29 -16.13 -25.86
N VAL A 157 -12.95 -16.22 -25.89
CA VAL A 157 -12.18 -16.45 -27.11
C VAL A 157 -12.50 -17.83 -27.69
N VAL A 158 -12.50 -18.88 -26.87
CA VAL A 158 -12.86 -20.25 -27.31
C VAL A 158 -14.24 -20.28 -27.92
N LYS A 159 -15.22 -19.60 -27.32
CA LYS A 159 -16.58 -19.50 -27.87
C LYS A 159 -16.58 -18.83 -29.25
N ARG A 160 -15.87 -17.72 -29.41
CA ARG A 160 -15.75 -17.01 -30.70
C ARG A 160 -15.06 -17.84 -31.77
N ILE A 161 -14.03 -18.61 -31.41
CA ILE A 161 -13.36 -19.52 -32.37
C ILE A 161 -14.36 -20.55 -32.90
N LYS A 162 -15.16 -21.17 -32.03
CA LYS A 162 -16.22 -22.11 -32.44
C LYS A 162 -17.27 -21.47 -33.36
N GLU A 163 -17.66 -20.22 -33.07
CA GLU A 163 -18.58 -19.47 -33.93
C GLU A 163 -17.98 -19.22 -35.32
N ILE A 164 -16.69 -18.88 -35.39
CA ILE A 164 -15.97 -18.70 -36.67
C ILE A 164 -15.85 -20.01 -37.43
N GLU A 165 -15.51 -21.12 -36.77
CA GLU A 165 -15.43 -22.45 -37.39
C GLU A 165 -16.77 -22.85 -38.01
N ASN A 166 -17.88 -22.66 -37.29
CA ASN A 166 -19.22 -22.90 -37.81
C ASN A 166 -19.52 -22.03 -39.03
N THR A 167 -19.20 -20.74 -38.96
CA THR A 167 -19.40 -19.81 -40.07
C THR A 167 -18.57 -20.20 -41.30
N CYS A 168 -17.32 -20.65 -41.11
CA CYS A 168 -16.47 -21.16 -42.18
C CYS A 168 -17.08 -22.41 -42.83
N LEU A 169 -17.56 -23.36 -42.03
CA LEU A 169 -18.23 -24.57 -42.55
C LEU A 169 -19.50 -24.24 -43.34
N GLU A 170 -20.32 -23.32 -42.84
CA GLU A 170 -21.52 -22.84 -43.55
C GLU A 170 -21.19 -22.13 -44.86
N THR A 171 -20.14 -21.31 -44.85
CA THR A 171 -19.65 -20.59 -46.03
C THR A 171 -19.09 -21.56 -47.07
N GLU A 172 -18.29 -22.55 -46.65
CA GLU A 172 -17.75 -23.58 -47.53
C GLU A 172 -18.88 -24.42 -48.15
N ASN A 173 -19.87 -24.80 -47.36
CA ASN A 173 -21.05 -25.52 -47.84
C ASN A 173 -21.87 -24.69 -48.84
N SER A 174 -22.04 -23.40 -48.56
CA SER A 174 -22.72 -22.47 -49.46
C SER A 174 -21.96 -22.29 -50.77
N TYR A 175 -20.64 -22.13 -50.70
CA TYR A 175 -19.76 -22.06 -51.87
C TYR A 175 -19.84 -23.34 -52.71
N LYS A 176 -19.79 -24.52 -52.08
CA LYS A 176 -19.97 -25.82 -52.78
C LYS A 176 -21.32 -25.90 -53.49
N LYS A 177 -22.41 -25.44 -52.87
CA LYS A 177 -23.75 -25.39 -53.50
C LYS A 177 -23.77 -24.44 -54.70
N LEU A 178 -23.19 -23.25 -54.54
CA LEU A 178 -23.16 -22.22 -55.58
C LEU A 178 -22.32 -22.66 -56.78
N ASN A 179 -21.17 -23.30 -56.55
CA ASN A 179 -20.33 -23.86 -57.61
C ASN A 179 -21.06 -25.00 -58.38
N ARG A 180 -21.81 -25.86 -57.68
CA ARG A 180 -22.65 -26.88 -58.33
C ARG A 180 -23.73 -26.25 -59.21
N GLN A 181 -24.37 -25.17 -58.75
CA GLN A 181 -25.37 -24.44 -59.53
C GLN A 181 -24.75 -23.74 -60.75
N GLY A 182 -23.60 -23.08 -60.59
CA GLY A 182 -22.87 -22.45 -61.69
C GLY A 182 -22.53 -23.45 -62.80
N ASN A 183 -22.01 -24.62 -62.43
CA ASN A 183 -21.72 -25.69 -63.40
C ASN A 183 -22.99 -26.23 -64.08
N ALA A 184 -24.11 -26.31 -63.36
CA ALA A 184 -25.39 -26.69 -63.96
C ALA A 184 -25.91 -25.65 -64.96
N ILE A 185 -25.72 -24.36 -64.68
CA ILE A 185 -26.08 -23.26 -65.58
C ILE A 185 -25.21 -23.29 -66.83
N ILE A 186 -23.90 -23.47 -66.70
CA ILE A 186 -22.98 -23.59 -67.84
C ILE A 186 -23.40 -24.76 -68.75
N LYS A 187 -23.68 -25.92 -68.14
CA LYS A 187 -24.13 -27.11 -68.88
C LYS A 187 -25.48 -26.88 -69.57
N ARG A 188 -26.41 -26.18 -68.91
CA ARG A 188 -27.71 -25.80 -69.51
C ARG A 188 -27.50 -24.87 -70.70
N ASN A 189 -26.64 -23.87 -70.59
CA ASN A 189 -26.37 -22.92 -71.68
C ASN A 189 -25.77 -23.64 -72.89
N GLN A 190 -24.80 -24.54 -72.68
CA GLN A 190 -24.23 -25.38 -73.74
C GLN A 190 -25.29 -26.24 -74.46
N LEU A 191 -26.23 -26.83 -73.72
CA LEU A 191 -27.33 -27.60 -74.31
C LEU A 191 -28.30 -26.70 -75.11
N THR A 192 -28.49 -25.46 -74.68
CA THR A 192 -29.36 -24.49 -75.36
C THR A 192 -28.72 -24.04 -76.67
N GLU A 193 -27.44 -23.67 -76.64
CA GLU A 193 -26.64 -23.34 -77.83
C GLU A 193 -26.62 -24.49 -78.84
N TYR A 194 -26.45 -25.74 -78.38
CA TYR A 194 -26.48 -26.91 -79.25
C TYR A 194 -27.86 -27.11 -79.92
N LYS A 195 -28.94 -26.89 -79.17
CA LYS A 195 -30.31 -26.97 -79.72
C LYS A 195 -30.53 -25.90 -80.80
N GLU A 196 -30.15 -24.66 -80.52
CA GLU A 196 -30.26 -23.55 -81.48
C GLU A 196 -29.47 -23.83 -82.76
N LEU A 197 -28.25 -24.37 -82.63
CA LEU A 197 -27.43 -24.76 -83.78
C LEU A 197 -28.09 -25.87 -84.61
N LYS A 198 -28.68 -26.87 -83.94
CA LYS A 198 -29.38 -27.97 -84.59
C LYS A 198 -30.64 -27.49 -85.31
N ASP A 199 -31.42 -26.62 -84.69
CA ASP A 199 -32.63 -26.05 -85.28
C ASP A 199 -32.27 -25.18 -86.51
N ALA A 200 -31.18 -24.39 -86.43
CA ALA A 200 -30.66 -23.61 -87.56
C ALA A 200 -30.15 -24.51 -88.71
N MET A 201 -29.46 -25.61 -88.41
CA MET A 201 -29.06 -26.59 -89.42
C MET A 201 -30.26 -27.25 -90.08
N TRP A 202 -31.27 -27.62 -89.30
CA TRP A 202 -32.49 -28.22 -89.82
C TRP A 202 -33.26 -27.26 -90.74
N GLU A 203 -33.44 -26.00 -90.33
CA GLU A 203 -34.10 -25.01 -91.19
C GLU A 203 -33.30 -24.74 -92.48
N LYS A 204 -31.96 -24.77 -92.41
CA LYS A 204 -31.10 -24.67 -93.59
C LYS A 204 -31.20 -25.89 -94.52
N GLU A 205 -31.23 -27.11 -93.98
CA GLU A 205 -31.43 -28.32 -94.77
C GLU A 205 -32.82 -28.34 -95.41
N LYS A 206 -33.83 -27.97 -94.64
CA LYS A 206 -35.21 -27.82 -95.10
C LYS A 206 -35.30 -26.79 -96.22
N SER A 207 -34.70 -25.61 -96.08
CA SER A 207 -34.69 -24.59 -97.15
C SER A 207 -34.00 -25.10 -98.42
N LEU A 208 -32.86 -25.78 -98.27
CA LEU A 208 -32.15 -26.43 -99.39
C LEU A 208 -32.99 -27.49 -100.10
N LEU A 209 -33.75 -28.30 -99.35
CA LEU A 209 -34.66 -29.28 -99.93
C LEU A 209 -35.79 -28.61 -100.71
N PHE A 210 -36.36 -27.52 -100.18
CA PHE A 210 -37.41 -26.76 -100.87
C PHE A 210 -36.90 -25.99 -102.09
N GLU A 211 -35.65 -25.53 -102.11
CA GLU A 211 -35.04 -24.86 -103.27
C GLU A 211 -34.76 -25.83 -104.43
N ASN A 212 -34.53 -27.11 -104.16
CA ASN A 212 -34.20 -28.13 -105.15
C ASN A 212 -35.41 -28.98 -105.60
N LEU A 213 -36.62 -28.68 -105.11
CA LEU A 213 -37.85 -29.36 -105.49
C LEU A 213 -38.58 -28.61 -106.62
N PRO A 214 -39.06 -29.28 -107.68
CA PRO A 214 -39.87 -28.65 -108.70
C PRO A 214 -41.20 -28.13 -108.12
N LEU A 215 -41.64 -26.94 -108.54
CA LEU A 215 -42.82 -26.22 -108.02
C LEU A 215 -44.08 -27.08 -107.89
N SER A 216 -44.26 -28.09 -108.74
CA SER A 216 -45.40 -29.01 -108.74
C SER A 216 -45.47 -29.91 -107.49
N GLN A 217 -44.35 -30.23 -106.86
CA GLN A 217 -44.31 -31.07 -105.65
C GLN A 217 -44.50 -30.26 -104.36
N ILE A 218 -44.10 -28.98 -104.35
CA ILE A 218 -44.27 -28.06 -103.21
C ILE A 218 -45.76 -27.73 -102.99
N ILE A 219 -46.51 -27.54 -104.08
CA ILE A 219 -47.97 -27.27 -104.04
C ILE A 219 -48.76 -28.48 -103.48
N PHE A 220 -48.28 -29.71 -103.69
CA PHE A 220 -48.91 -30.93 -103.18
C PHE A 220 -48.80 -31.06 -101.65
N TYR A 221 -47.67 -30.67 -101.06
CA TYR A 221 -47.46 -30.74 -99.62
C TYR A 221 -48.23 -29.67 -98.84
N ASN A 222 -48.28 -28.42 -99.33
CA ASN A 222 -49.01 -27.34 -98.66
C ASN A 222 -50.54 -27.46 -98.73
N LYS A 223 -51.07 -28.36 -99.57
CA LYS A 223 -52.52 -28.66 -99.63
C LYS A 223 -52.96 -29.73 -98.64
N ASN A 224 -52.03 -30.44 -98.00
CA ASN A 224 -52.30 -31.62 -97.15
C ASN A 224 -51.75 -31.48 -95.72
N ILE A 225 -51.48 -30.25 -95.26
CA ILE A 225 -51.28 -29.88 -93.85
C ILE A 225 -52.50 -29.07 -93.43
#